data_AF-A0A7W1Q6C0-F1
#
_entry.id   AF-A0A7W1Q6C0-F1
#
_cell.length_a   1.000
_cell.length_b   1.000
_cell.length_c   1.000
_cell.angle_alpha   90.00
_cell.angle_beta   90.00
_cell.angle_gamma   90.00
#
_symmetry.space_group_name_H-M   'P 1'
#
loop_
_entity.id
_entity.type
_entity.pdbx_description
1 polymer ?
#
loop_
_entity_poly.entity_id
_entity_poly.type
_entity_poly.pdbx_seq_one_letter_code
_entity_poly.pdbx_strand_id
1 'polypeptide(L)'
;MLPSASSPPSTPEAGFDRDAYERFRLARRLGQAVASWDDPEIVPGRGAPHMRPDDYVIGLVFRQRPRAYPLWIIDNYHAINDRVDGERILVASCERCQSGSAFRANAGDSSEREPLFRAAGVLNAVLLFKDLRTGSYWNHYEGLALRGRSAGFRLEWIPTYHMEWADWLALHPETEVMAPPQDQTHPDARHGHGREEFFARPGMDPAFVPTIVGDLDTRYPENQMVLGIHDARGGIAFPLREVQREGGVVSRESSGRNLVVFAGPKPDGFTMAAFLAAVDGQDRSFLREDGSFRDRETESHWSIEGRCTRGSARGATLTPVPCFYVRWHAWVYCHRGTDLFRSDRAFPPLRHEDLSDPELRSVIEMLAADPGDVLTEGPVLSQLRPRESRSSLVLRLGGERIRVHRFTSDSAARDFELLEGGWSAWPYRSTLLANRITRVGRVVLEADPEDRFVDPAQIVPKPESGLPGLLRLDPPRMPRPRGRESPPAEGTPGFIEVLRALRRAGFDVIDAGFLPPSQLRVGCTNGIGVTIEGDRFLLYRFETPEKAADYARAQAHALPAGSFVLRSTPVTMYVDPTYEILYAGDEEVRWSGLLEDARLRRAFGAAGVP
;
A
#
# COMPACT_ATOMS: atom_id res chain seq x y z
N MET A 1 -13.27 12.76 -49.92
CA MET A 1 -14.63 13.15 -49.50
C MET A 1 -14.97 12.34 -48.27
N LEU A 2 -14.95 12.98 -47.09
CA LEU A 2 -15.32 12.36 -45.82
C LEU A 2 -16.86 12.34 -45.70
N PRO A 3 -17.49 11.24 -45.27
CA PRO A 3 -18.92 11.23 -45.03
C PRO A 3 -19.25 12.00 -43.74
N SER A 4 -20.37 12.72 -43.80
CA SER A 4 -20.88 13.64 -42.79
C SER A 4 -21.22 12.95 -41.47
N ALA A 5 -20.95 13.67 -40.38
CA ALA A 5 -21.33 13.33 -39.01
C ALA A 5 -22.83 12.98 -38.92
N SER A 6 -23.13 11.75 -38.53
CA SER A 6 -24.46 11.35 -38.07
C SER A 6 -24.71 11.95 -36.69
N SER A 7 -25.94 12.44 -36.49
CA SER A 7 -26.47 12.99 -35.24
C SER A 7 -26.11 12.13 -34.01
N PRO A 8 -25.94 12.74 -32.81
CA PRO A 8 -25.66 11.99 -31.60
C PRO A 8 -26.80 11.01 -31.33
N PRO A 9 -26.52 9.76 -30.93
CA PRO A 9 -27.56 8.86 -30.47
C PRO A 9 -28.25 9.51 -29.27
N SER A 10 -29.58 9.46 -29.25
CA SER A 10 -30.38 9.78 -28.08
C SER A 10 -29.92 8.88 -26.93
N THR A 11 -29.18 9.43 -25.98
CA THR A 11 -28.71 8.69 -24.81
C THR A 11 -29.94 8.21 -24.04
N PRO A 12 -30.10 6.90 -23.80
CA PRO A 12 -31.00 6.48 -22.74
C PRO A 12 -30.41 7.00 -21.44
N GLU A 13 -31.24 7.48 -20.51
CA GLU A 13 -30.89 7.67 -19.09
C GLU A 13 -30.51 6.33 -18.38
N ALA A 14 -30.14 5.30 -19.13
CA ALA A 14 -29.67 4.02 -18.63
C ALA A 14 -28.22 4.18 -18.16
N GLY A 15 -28.08 4.46 -16.86
CA GLY A 15 -26.79 4.56 -16.17
C GLY A 15 -26.72 5.69 -15.15
N PHE A 16 -27.69 6.62 -15.16
CA PHE A 16 -27.74 7.71 -14.19
C PHE A 16 -28.67 7.36 -13.02
N ASP A 17 -28.08 6.86 -11.93
CA ASP A 17 -28.79 6.71 -10.66
C ASP A 17 -28.92 8.08 -9.98
N ARG A 18 -30.13 8.67 -10.04
CA ARG A 18 -30.43 9.96 -9.42
C ARG A 18 -30.40 9.88 -7.89
N ASP A 19 -30.75 8.74 -7.30
CA ASP A 19 -30.66 8.53 -5.85
C ASP A 19 -29.19 8.46 -5.41
N ALA A 20 -28.32 7.87 -6.25
CA ALA A 20 -26.86 7.92 -6.07
C ALA A 20 -26.32 9.34 -6.09
N TYR A 21 -26.92 10.20 -6.92
CA TYR A 21 -26.53 11.60 -7.00
C TYR A 21 -26.82 12.37 -5.70
N GLU A 22 -27.97 12.15 -5.06
CA GLU A 22 -28.31 12.82 -3.78
C GLU A 22 -27.42 12.36 -2.61
N ARG A 23 -26.76 11.20 -2.78
CA ARG A 23 -25.76 10.66 -1.86
C ARG A 23 -24.35 11.24 -2.05
N PHE A 24 -24.09 12.06 -3.07
CA PHE A 24 -22.81 12.79 -3.15
C PHE A 24 -22.62 13.66 -1.91
N ARG A 25 -21.73 13.22 -1.04
CA ARG A 25 -21.31 13.97 0.15
C ARG A 25 -19.80 13.99 0.15
N LEU A 26 -19.23 15.15 -0.11
CA LEU A 26 -18.00 15.55 0.54
C LEU A 26 -18.38 16.71 1.45
N ALA A 27 -17.84 16.77 2.66
CA ALA A 27 -17.91 18.03 3.38
C ALA A 27 -17.29 19.08 2.45
N ARG A 28 -18.04 20.12 2.07
CA ARG A 28 -17.57 21.15 1.10
C ARG A 28 -16.19 21.72 1.46
N ARG A 29 -15.86 21.72 2.76
CA ARG A 29 -14.54 22.07 3.31
C ARG A 29 -13.44 21.07 2.94
N LEU A 30 -13.69 19.76 2.97
CA LEU A 30 -12.70 18.71 2.66
C LEU A 30 -12.22 18.77 1.21
N GLY A 31 -13.15 18.96 0.25
CA GLY A 31 -12.80 19.06 -1.18
C GLY A 31 -12.20 20.40 -1.57
N GLN A 32 -12.27 21.39 -0.68
CA GLN A 32 -11.55 22.66 -0.80
C GLN A 32 -10.16 22.59 -0.14
N ALA A 33 -10.01 21.74 0.88
CA ALA A 33 -8.77 21.55 1.63
C ALA A 33 -7.82 20.52 0.98
N VAL A 34 -8.35 19.53 0.26
CA VAL A 34 -7.56 18.60 -0.56
C VAL A 34 -7.47 19.14 -1.99
N ALA A 35 -6.56 20.08 -2.21
CA ALA A 35 -6.32 20.66 -3.52
C ALA A 35 -5.68 19.63 -4.46
N SER A 36 -5.96 19.73 -5.75
CA SER A 36 -5.11 19.06 -6.75
C SER A 36 -3.72 19.68 -6.75
N TRP A 37 -2.74 18.93 -7.20
CA TRP A 37 -1.44 19.49 -7.52
C TRP A 37 -1.32 19.70 -9.03
N ASP A 38 -1.28 20.97 -9.42
CA ASP A 38 -1.11 21.38 -10.81
C ASP A 38 0.37 21.68 -11.08
N ASP A 39 0.94 21.08 -12.13
CA ASP A 39 2.34 21.24 -12.55
C ASP A 39 3.36 20.94 -11.42
N PRO A 40 3.43 19.69 -10.93
CA PRO A 40 4.33 19.31 -9.84
C PRO A 40 5.81 19.48 -10.23
N GLU A 41 6.66 19.66 -9.23
CA GLU A 41 8.10 19.61 -9.44
C GLU A 41 8.52 18.16 -9.75
N ILE A 42 9.22 17.99 -10.87
CA ILE A 42 9.71 16.71 -11.34
C ILE A 42 11.24 16.75 -11.38
N VAL A 43 11.89 15.80 -10.73
CA VAL A 43 13.36 15.72 -10.61
C VAL A 43 13.89 14.39 -11.16
N PRO A 44 15.18 14.28 -11.51
CA PRO A 44 15.78 13.00 -11.85
C PRO A 44 15.61 11.97 -10.73
N GLY A 45 15.18 10.75 -11.06
CA GLY A 45 14.95 9.68 -10.09
C GLY A 45 16.23 9.17 -9.45
N ARG A 46 17.30 9.03 -10.23
CA ARG A 46 18.60 8.57 -9.71
C ARG A 46 19.12 9.57 -8.67
N GLY A 47 19.25 9.11 -7.43
CA GLY A 47 19.74 9.92 -6.31
C GLY A 47 18.71 10.87 -5.72
N ALA A 48 17.41 10.70 -6.04
CA ALA A 48 16.33 11.46 -5.44
C ALA A 48 16.35 11.30 -3.90
N PRO A 49 16.71 12.36 -3.14
CA PRO A 49 17.02 12.23 -1.71
C PRO A 49 15.78 12.05 -0.85
N HIS A 50 14.60 12.32 -1.39
CA HIS A 50 13.31 12.18 -0.71
C HIS A 50 12.75 10.76 -0.78
N MET A 51 13.33 9.88 -1.61
CA MET A 51 12.82 8.53 -1.85
C MET A 51 13.54 7.47 -1.03
N ARG A 52 12.78 6.48 -0.57
CA ARG A 52 13.27 5.25 0.03
C ARG A 52 13.12 4.10 -0.98
N PRO A 53 13.98 3.07 -0.95
CA PRO A 53 13.90 1.93 -1.87
C PRO A 53 12.53 1.24 -1.90
N ASP A 54 11.86 1.21 -0.75
CA ASP A 54 10.61 0.54 -0.47
C ASP A 54 9.37 1.45 -0.55
N ASP A 55 9.54 2.72 -0.95
CA ASP A 55 8.39 3.60 -1.17
C ASP A 55 7.51 3.05 -2.30
N TYR A 56 6.20 3.05 -2.07
CA TYR A 56 5.22 2.76 -3.11
C TYR A 56 5.20 3.92 -4.12
N VAL A 57 5.45 3.62 -5.39
CA VAL A 57 5.23 4.53 -6.51
C VAL A 57 4.16 4.02 -7.48
N ILE A 58 3.45 4.97 -8.09
CA ILE A 58 2.70 4.77 -9.33
C ILE A 58 3.64 5.18 -10.46
N GLY A 59 4.13 4.22 -11.23
CA GLY A 59 4.98 4.44 -12.39
C GLY A 59 4.19 4.43 -13.69
N LEU A 60 4.59 5.25 -14.66
CA LEU A 60 4.08 5.23 -16.02
C LEU A 60 5.19 5.49 -17.03
N VAL A 61 4.99 5.05 -18.27
CA VAL A 61 5.81 5.44 -19.41
C VAL A 61 4.90 6.07 -20.45
N PHE A 62 5.01 7.39 -20.62
CA PHE A 62 4.24 8.11 -21.62
C PHE A 62 5.19 8.79 -22.59
N ARG A 63 5.00 8.55 -23.90
CA ARG A 63 5.88 9.07 -24.96
C ARG A 63 7.38 8.79 -24.72
N GLN A 64 7.70 7.58 -24.27
CA GLN A 64 9.07 7.15 -23.93
C GLN A 64 9.70 7.91 -22.76
N ARG A 65 8.90 8.60 -21.93
CA ARG A 65 9.35 9.27 -20.71
C ARG A 65 8.83 8.49 -19.50
N PRO A 66 9.67 7.72 -18.80
CA PRO A 66 9.29 7.06 -17.56
C PRO A 66 9.18 8.08 -16.43
N ARG A 67 8.02 8.10 -15.76
CA ARG A 67 7.74 9.00 -14.63
C ARG A 67 7.15 8.23 -13.45
N ALA A 68 7.56 8.58 -12.24
CA ALA A 68 7.05 8.01 -11.00
C ALA A 68 6.40 9.05 -10.10
N TYR A 69 5.29 8.66 -9.48
CA TYR A 69 4.54 9.45 -8.51
C TYR A 69 4.51 8.70 -7.19
N PRO A 70 5.25 9.16 -6.17
CA PRO A 70 5.25 8.51 -4.86
C PRO A 70 3.89 8.59 -4.20
N LEU A 71 3.38 7.45 -3.72
CA LEU A 71 2.05 7.34 -3.12
C LEU A 71 1.92 8.29 -1.92
N TRP A 72 2.94 8.32 -1.06
CA TRP A 72 2.99 9.18 0.13
C TRP A 72 2.90 10.69 -0.19
N ILE A 73 3.20 11.11 -1.42
CA ILE A 73 3.00 12.49 -1.89
C ILE A 73 1.60 12.64 -2.48
N ILE A 74 1.24 11.81 -3.47
CA ILE A 74 -0.03 11.95 -4.20
C ILE A 74 -1.24 11.76 -3.30
N ASP A 75 -1.15 10.96 -2.23
CA ASP A 75 -2.25 10.78 -1.28
C ASP A 75 -2.74 12.12 -0.74
N ASN A 76 -1.85 13.09 -0.51
CA ASN A 76 -2.22 14.44 -0.04
C ASN A 76 -2.99 15.31 -1.05
N TYR A 77 -3.03 14.92 -2.33
CA TYR A 77 -3.61 15.73 -3.42
C TYR A 77 -4.67 14.98 -4.23
N HIS A 78 -4.57 13.65 -4.29
CA HIS A 78 -5.30 12.66 -5.09
C HIS A 78 -5.24 12.86 -6.62
N ALA A 79 -5.25 14.10 -7.10
CA ALA A 79 -5.20 14.47 -8.51
C ALA A 79 -3.93 15.28 -8.78
N ILE A 80 -3.02 14.71 -9.57
CA ILE A 80 -1.84 15.39 -10.09
C ILE A 80 -2.12 15.73 -11.55
N ASN A 81 -2.22 17.02 -11.85
CA ASN A 81 -2.37 17.54 -13.20
C ASN A 81 -0.96 17.85 -13.74
N ASP A 82 -0.31 16.86 -14.34
CA ASP A 82 1.09 16.94 -14.78
C ASP A 82 1.21 17.20 -16.30
N ARG A 83 2.39 17.60 -16.76
CA ARG A 83 2.76 17.70 -18.18
C ARG A 83 3.92 16.78 -18.53
N VAL A 84 3.70 15.95 -19.55
CA VAL A 84 4.75 15.15 -20.18
C VAL A 84 4.82 15.55 -21.64
N ASP A 85 5.99 16.02 -22.08
CA ASP A 85 6.23 16.56 -23.44
C ASP A 85 5.15 17.57 -23.88
N GLY A 86 4.79 18.48 -22.96
CA GLY A 86 3.81 19.55 -23.17
C GLY A 86 2.33 19.11 -23.13
N GLU A 87 2.04 17.81 -23.07
CA GLU A 87 0.66 17.31 -22.97
C GLU A 87 0.21 17.14 -21.52
N ARG A 88 -1.00 17.64 -21.21
CA ARG A 88 -1.62 17.50 -19.89
C ARG A 88 -2.08 16.06 -19.68
N ILE A 89 -1.58 15.46 -18.60
CA ILE A 89 -2.05 14.17 -18.11
C ILE A 89 -2.64 14.35 -16.70
N LEU A 90 -3.57 13.47 -16.37
CA LEU A 90 -4.12 13.33 -15.03
C LEU A 90 -3.53 12.06 -14.43
N VAL A 91 -2.86 12.16 -13.28
CA VAL A 91 -2.57 11.00 -12.43
C VAL A 91 -3.50 11.05 -11.23
N ALA A 92 -4.28 10.00 -11.07
CA ALA A 92 -5.36 9.85 -10.11
C ALA A 92 -5.02 8.76 -9.11
N SER A 93 -5.12 9.05 -7.82
CA SER A 93 -4.93 8.07 -6.75
C SER A 93 -5.85 8.33 -5.56
N CYS A 94 -6.15 7.27 -4.84
CA CYS A 94 -6.83 7.27 -3.57
C CYS A 94 -6.21 6.16 -2.72
N GLU A 95 -5.55 6.55 -1.64
CA GLU A 95 -4.94 5.69 -0.63
C GLU A 95 -5.95 4.68 -0.07
N ARG A 96 -7.20 5.13 0.14
CA ARG A 96 -8.28 4.27 0.62
C ARG A 96 -8.73 3.29 -0.45
N CYS A 97 -8.66 3.62 -1.73
CA CYS A 97 -8.97 2.63 -2.77
C CYS A 97 -7.74 1.76 -3.12
N GLN A 98 -6.56 2.10 -2.61
CA GLN A 98 -5.26 1.62 -3.06
C GLN A 98 -5.11 1.71 -4.60
N SER A 99 -5.54 2.82 -5.18
CA SER A 99 -5.62 3.02 -6.63
C SER A 99 -4.50 3.91 -7.17
N GLY A 100 -4.35 3.91 -8.50
CA GLY A 100 -3.29 4.64 -9.19
C GLY A 100 -3.47 4.50 -10.70
N SER A 101 -4.01 5.53 -11.34
CA SER A 101 -4.32 5.48 -12.77
C SER A 101 -3.94 6.78 -13.43
N ALA A 102 -3.55 6.70 -14.70
CA ALA A 102 -3.15 7.86 -15.47
C ALA A 102 -3.96 7.96 -16.76
N PHE A 103 -4.21 9.19 -17.19
CA PHE A 103 -5.02 9.47 -18.37
C PHE A 103 -4.48 10.68 -19.11
N ARG A 104 -4.66 10.71 -20.43
CA ARG A 104 -4.61 11.98 -21.16
C ARG A 104 -5.81 12.81 -20.72
N ALA A 105 -5.56 14.01 -20.21
CA ALA A 105 -6.59 14.80 -19.54
C ALA A 105 -7.66 15.35 -20.50
N ASN A 106 -7.42 15.32 -21.81
CA ASN A 106 -8.34 15.89 -22.78
C ASN A 106 -9.51 14.95 -23.11
N ALA A 107 -10.71 15.32 -22.62
CA ALA A 107 -11.98 14.68 -22.95
C ALA A 107 -12.59 15.06 -24.33
N GLY A 108 -11.78 15.45 -25.32
CA GLY A 108 -12.25 15.79 -26.67
C GLY A 108 -13.03 17.12 -26.81
N ASP A 109 -13.17 17.92 -25.75
CA ASP A 109 -13.72 19.28 -25.80
C ASP A 109 -12.68 20.27 -26.39
N SER A 110 -13.13 21.15 -27.28
CA SER A 110 -12.33 22.20 -27.95
C SER A 110 -12.19 23.49 -27.13
N SER A 111 -12.69 23.52 -25.89
CA SER A 111 -12.52 24.63 -24.95
C SER A 111 -11.06 25.07 -24.81
N GLU A 112 -10.83 26.38 -24.81
CA GLU A 112 -9.52 27.01 -24.54
C GLU A 112 -9.05 26.85 -23.09
N ARG A 113 -9.95 26.47 -22.16
CA ARG A 113 -9.57 26.21 -20.77
C ARG A 113 -8.85 24.88 -20.66
N GLU A 114 -7.80 24.86 -19.86
CA GLU A 114 -7.03 23.65 -19.59
C GLU A 114 -7.86 22.59 -18.81
N PRO A 115 -7.79 21.29 -19.18
CA PRO A 115 -8.41 20.22 -18.39
C PRO A 115 -7.63 19.98 -17.08
N LEU A 116 -8.09 20.63 -16.00
CA LEU A 116 -7.62 20.40 -14.64
C LEU A 116 -8.66 19.63 -13.84
N PHE A 117 -8.23 18.66 -13.06
CA PHE A 117 -9.10 17.81 -12.25
C PHE A 117 -8.84 18.03 -10.76
N ARG A 118 -9.89 17.92 -9.94
CA ARG A 118 -9.82 18.00 -8.48
C ARG A 118 -10.69 16.96 -7.80
N ALA A 119 -10.29 16.49 -6.62
CA ALA A 119 -11.14 15.69 -5.77
C ALA A 119 -12.48 16.41 -5.48
N ALA A 120 -13.59 15.69 -5.53
CA ALA A 120 -14.92 16.31 -5.49
C ALA A 120 -15.95 15.58 -4.62
N GLY A 121 -15.84 14.27 -4.45
CA GLY A 121 -16.84 13.47 -3.76
C GLY A 121 -16.49 12.00 -3.70
N VAL A 122 -17.30 11.21 -3.00
CA VAL A 122 -17.20 9.75 -2.98
C VAL A 122 -18.56 9.18 -3.39
N LEU A 123 -18.54 8.16 -4.25
CA LEU A 123 -19.71 7.38 -4.65
C LEU A 123 -19.28 5.93 -4.80
N ASN A 124 -20.11 4.98 -4.34
CA ASN A 124 -19.77 3.55 -4.38
C ASN A 124 -18.42 3.25 -3.70
N ALA A 125 -18.13 3.96 -2.60
CA ALA A 125 -16.85 3.87 -1.89
C ALA A 125 -15.62 4.18 -2.76
N VAL A 126 -15.79 4.98 -3.81
CA VAL A 126 -14.76 5.37 -4.77
C VAL A 126 -14.69 6.89 -4.88
N LEU A 127 -13.47 7.44 -4.86
CA LEU A 127 -13.24 8.87 -5.03
C LEU A 127 -13.66 9.34 -6.43
N LEU A 128 -14.25 10.52 -6.52
CA LEU A 128 -14.67 11.16 -7.75
C LEU A 128 -13.96 12.48 -7.96
N PHE A 129 -13.60 12.74 -9.21
CA PHE A 129 -12.96 13.97 -9.62
C PHE A 129 -13.89 14.88 -10.39
N LYS A 130 -13.74 16.18 -10.21
CA LYS A 130 -14.39 17.20 -11.03
C LYS A 130 -13.39 17.76 -12.04
N ASP A 131 -13.75 17.69 -13.31
CA ASP A 131 -13.07 18.42 -14.38
C ASP A 131 -13.50 19.89 -14.30
N LEU A 132 -12.56 20.80 -14.03
CA LEU A 132 -12.80 22.24 -13.90
C LEU A 132 -13.13 22.90 -15.25
N ARG A 133 -12.77 22.27 -16.37
CA ARG A 133 -13.08 22.75 -17.72
C ARG A 133 -14.54 22.52 -18.08
N THR A 134 -15.02 21.29 -17.91
CA THR A 134 -16.38 20.90 -18.32
C THR A 134 -17.40 20.93 -17.18
N GLY A 135 -16.95 20.94 -15.93
CA GLY A 135 -17.78 20.78 -14.74
C GLY A 135 -18.25 19.35 -14.50
N SER A 136 -17.77 18.38 -15.30
CA SER A 136 -18.16 16.97 -15.24
C SER A 136 -17.50 16.24 -14.07
N TYR A 137 -18.14 15.20 -13.57
CA TYR A 137 -17.65 14.32 -12.51
C TYR A 137 -17.23 12.98 -13.09
N TRP A 138 -16.07 12.49 -12.64
CA TRP A 138 -15.37 11.34 -13.20
C TRP A 138 -15.03 10.34 -12.11
N ASN A 139 -15.17 9.04 -12.42
CA ASN A 139 -14.56 7.99 -11.61
C ASN A 139 -13.03 8.15 -11.68
N HIS A 140 -12.37 8.30 -10.52
CA HIS A 140 -10.95 8.63 -10.46
C HIS A 140 -10.05 7.58 -11.11
N TYR A 141 -10.33 6.28 -10.91
CA TYR A 141 -9.45 5.22 -11.40
C TYR A 141 -9.86 4.73 -12.78
N GLU A 142 -11.10 4.92 -13.23
CA GLU A 142 -11.53 4.46 -14.58
C GLU A 142 -11.43 5.54 -15.65
N GLY A 143 -11.34 6.82 -15.26
CA GLY A 143 -11.43 7.94 -16.19
C GLY A 143 -12.78 8.01 -16.90
N LEU A 144 -13.84 7.43 -16.34
CA LEU A 144 -15.20 7.47 -16.88
C LEU A 144 -15.96 8.66 -16.32
N ALA A 145 -16.47 9.52 -17.19
CA ALA A 145 -17.37 10.60 -16.81
C ALA A 145 -18.75 10.03 -16.44
N LEU A 146 -19.11 10.17 -15.18
CA LEU A 146 -20.39 9.70 -14.64
C LEU A 146 -21.49 10.75 -14.80
N ARG A 147 -21.12 12.04 -14.82
CA ARG A 147 -22.09 13.15 -14.84
C ARG A 147 -21.50 14.40 -15.47
N GLY A 148 -22.36 15.20 -16.10
CA GLY A 148 -22.02 16.51 -16.65
C GLY A 148 -21.92 16.46 -18.17
N ARG A 149 -21.28 17.48 -18.76
CA ARG A 149 -21.18 17.63 -20.21
C ARG A 149 -20.46 16.47 -20.90
N SER A 150 -19.58 15.79 -20.18
CA SER A 150 -18.79 14.66 -20.69
C SER A 150 -19.38 13.29 -20.34
N ALA A 151 -20.57 13.19 -19.73
CA ALA A 151 -21.12 11.92 -19.26
C ALA A 151 -21.06 10.80 -20.34
N GLY A 152 -20.59 9.61 -19.94
CA GLY A 152 -20.38 8.46 -20.82
C GLY A 152 -19.03 8.46 -21.55
N PHE A 153 -18.29 9.57 -21.55
CA PHE A 153 -16.94 9.63 -22.12
C PHE A 153 -15.92 8.95 -21.20
N ARG A 154 -14.93 8.28 -21.79
CA ARG A 154 -13.77 7.73 -21.08
C ARG A 154 -12.50 8.43 -21.53
N LEU A 155 -11.71 8.94 -20.59
CA LEU A 155 -10.39 9.48 -20.89
C LEU A 155 -9.48 8.38 -21.46
N GLU A 156 -8.57 8.77 -22.35
CA GLU A 156 -7.59 7.84 -22.91
C GLU A 156 -6.61 7.41 -21.81
N TRP A 157 -6.68 6.13 -21.45
CA TRP A 157 -5.88 5.54 -20.38
C TRP A 157 -4.41 5.43 -20.76
N ILE A 158 -3.55 5.73 -19.79
CA ILE A 158 -2.10 5.53 -19.84
C ILE A 158 -1.79 4.39 -18.87
N PRO A 159 -1.13 3.30 -19.31
CA PRO A 159 -0.75 2.20 -18.43
C PRO A 159 0.05 2.69 -17.22
N THR A 160 -0.40 2.26 -16.04
CA THR A 160 0.26 2.54 -14.76
C THR A 160 0.67 1.24 -14.10
N TYR A 161 1.77 1.30 -13.35
CA TYR A 161 2.34 0.17 -12.64
C TYR A 161 2.59 0.56 -11.19
N HIS A 162 2.07 -0.25 -10.28
CA HIS A 162 2.17 -0.04 -8.84
C HIS A 162 3.31 -0.89 -8.30
N MET A 163 4.37 -0.26 -7.78
CA MET A 163 5.56 -1.00 -7.34
C MET A 163 6.37 -0.26 -6.28
N GLU A 164 7.37 -0.95 -5.73
CA GLU A 164 8.38 -0.30 -4.91
C GLU A 164 9.31 0.55 -5.77
N TRP A 165 9.76 1.68 -5.24
CA TRP A 165 10.64 2.60 -5.93
C TRP A 165 11.92 1.93 -6.47
N ALA A 166 12.52 1.03 -5.70
CA ALA A 166 13.70 0.28 -6.12
C ALA A 166 13.43 -0.57 -7.37
N ASP A 167 12.24 -1.16 -7.48
CA ASP A 167 11.86 -1.98 -8.63
C ASP A 167 11.58 -1.11 -9.85
N TRP A 168 10.93 0.04 -9.65
CA TRP A 168 10.72 1.01 -10.73
C TRP A 168 12.05 1.54 -11.26
N LEU A 169 12.95 1.97 -10.37
CA LEU A 169 14.24 2.53 -10.74
C LEU A 169 15.17 1.49 -11.38
N ALA A 170 15.02 0.20 -11.03
CA ALA A 170 15.74 -0.89 -11.69
C ALA A 170 15.26 -1.10 -13.14
N LEU A 171 13.95 -0.94 -13.39
CA LEU A 171 13.35 -1.04 -14.73
C LEU A 171 13.60 0.21 -15.58
N HIS A 172 13.65 1.39 -14.96
CA HIS A 172 13.77 2.71 -15.59
C HIS A 172 14.82 3.59 -14.87
N PRO A 173 16.13 3.33 -15.05
CA PRO A 173 17.18 4.12 -14.39
C PRO A 173 17.21 5.61 -14.77
N GLU A 174 16.62 5.97 -15.90
CA GLU A 174 16.46 7.31 -16.46
C GLU A 174 15.18 8.03 -16.01
N THR A 175 14.35 7.37 -15.21
CA THR A 175 13.06 7.92 -14.78
C THR A 175 13.19 9.26 -14.07
N GLU A 176 12.15 10.07 -14.23
CA GLU A 176 11.91 11.25 -13.42
C GLU A 176 10.91 10.90 -12.30
N VAL A 177 11.01 11.55 -11.14
CA VAL A 177 10.13 11.35 -10.00
C VAL A 177 9.58 12.67 -9.49
N MET A 178 8.31 12.67 -9.09
CA MET A 178 7.68 13.81 -8.45
C MET A 178 8.35 14.11 -7.09
N ALA A 179 8.88 15.31 -6.95
CA ALA A 179 9.40 15.81 -5.68
C ALA A 179 8.24 16.23 -4.76
N PRO A 180 8.40 16.19 -3.43
CA PRO A 180 7.42 16.80 -2.52
C PRO A 180 7.42 18.32 -2.66
N PRO A 181 6.28 19.01 -2.47
CA PRO A 181 6.23 20.45 -2.63
C PRO A 181 6.95 21.14 -1.48
N GLN A 182 7.50 22.32 -1.75
CA GLN A 182 7.91 23.25 -0.71
C GLN A 182 6.68 24.01 -0.20
N ASP A 183 5.80 23.28 0.48
CA ASP A 183 4.52 23.79 0.96
C ASP A 183 4.61 24.13 2.45
N GLN A 184 4.44 25.41 2.79
CA GLN A 184 4.41 25.85 4.19
C GLN A 184 3.19 25.30 4.95
N THR A 185 2.14 24.89 4.23
CA THR A 185 0.95 24.24 4.78
C THR A 185 1.09 22.71 4.85
N HIS A 186 2.18 22.16 4.33
CA HIS A 186 2.58 20.76 4.47
C HIS A 186 4.11 20.65 4.67
N PRO A 187 4.67 21.25 5.73
CA PRO A 187 6.13 21.41 5.89
C PRO A 187 6.86 20.08 6.09
N ASP A 188 6.12 19.01 6.42
CA ASP A 188 6.62 17.64 6.43
C ASP A 188 5.82 16.80 5.45
N ALA A 189 6.40 16.56 4.28
CA ALA A 189 5.69 15.96 3.16
C ALA A 189 5.31 14.48 3.36
N ARG A 190 5.87 13.78 4.37
CA ARG A 190 5.51 12.41 4.75
C ARG A 190 4.55 12.38 5.95
N HIS A 191 3.54 13.23 5.89
CA HIS A 191 2.41 13.38 6.80
C HIS A 191 1.15 13.83 6.06
N GLY A 192 0.05 13.99 6.78
CA GLY A 192 -1.24 14.40 6.26
C GLY A 192 -2.25 13.25 6.25
N HIS A 193 -3.35 13.40 5.50
CA HIS A 193 -4.49 12.47 5.54
C HIS A 193 -4.19 11.07 5.00
N GLY A 194 -3.11 10.91 4.22
CA GLY A 194 -2.63 9.59 3.77
C GLY A 194 -1.76 8.86 4.80
N ARG A 195 -1.38 9.49 5.91
CA ARG A 195 -0.36 8.94 6.81
C ARG A 195 -0.78 7.62 7.45
N GLU A 196 -2.07 7.42 7.70
CA GLU A 196 -2.58 6.23 8.41
C GLU A 196 -2.76 5.02 7.48
N GLU A 197 -2.63 5.24 6.17
CA GLU A 197 -2.87 4.23 5.17
C GLU A 197 -1.58 3.50 4.78
N PHE A 198 -1.73 2.21 4.58
CA PHE A 198 -0.68 1.30 4.12
C PHE A 198 -1.28 0.26 3.19
N PHE A 199 -0.41 -0.43 2.47
CA PHE A 199 -0.80 -1.36 1.43
C PHE A 199 -1.87 -2.36 1.90
N ALA A 200 -3.02 -2.38 1.24
CA ALA A 200 -4.11 -3.33 1.52
C ALA A 200 -4.57 -3.35 3.00
N ARG A 201 -4.56 -2.20 3.69
CA ARG A 201 -5.03 -2.06 5.07
C ARG A 201 -6.43 -2.69 5.24
N PRO A 202 -6.67 -3.51 6.29
CA PRO A 202 -8.01 -4.03 6.59
C PRO A 202 -8.99 -2.92 6.96
N GLY A 203 -10.25 -3.11 6.59
CA GLY A 203 -11.33 -2.16 6.86
C GLY A 203 -11.55 -1.15 5.75
N MET A 204 -12.80 -0.75 5.62
CA MET A 204 -13.22 0.40 4.85
C MET A 204 -13.27 1.63 5.75
N ASP A 205 -12.99 2.81 5.18
CA ASP A 205 -13.28 4.05 5.89
C ASP A 205 -14.79 4.15 6.17
N PRO A 206 -15.22 4.36 7.44
CA PRO A 206 -16.64 4.44 7.78
C PRO A 206 -17.43 5.49 7.00
N ALA A 207 -16.79 6.57 6.53
CA ALA A 207 -17.42 7.59 5.70
C ALA A 207 -17.73 7.11 4.27
N PHE A 208 -17.11 6.02 3.81
CA PHE A 208 -17.36 5.46 2.47
C PHE A 208 -18.61 4.57 2.45
N VAL A 209 -18.94 3.90 3.55
CA VAL A 209 -20.08 2.96 3.61
C VAL A 209 -21.42 3.60 3.21
N PRO A 210 -21.79 4.81 3.69
CA PRO A 210 -23.05 5.44 3.30
C PRO A 210 -23.14 5.84 1.81
N THR A 211 -22.01 5.81 1.09
CA THR A 211 -21.96 6.15 -0.35
C THR A 211 -22.22 4.96 -1.26
N ILE A 212 -22.28 3.75 -0.71
CA ILE A 212 -22.50 2.51 -1.44
C ILE A 212 -23.96 2.43 -1.89
N VAL A 213 -24.15 2.14 -3.17
CA VAL A 213 -25.48 1.92 -3.76
C VAL A 213 -25.76 0.43 -3.83
N GLY A 214 -26.76 -0.05 -3.10
CA GLY A 214 -27.14 -1.47 -3.01
C GLY A 214 -26.43 -2.21 -1.87
N ASP A 215 -26.56 -3.53 -1.83
CA ASP A 215 -26.07 -4.34 -0.71
C ASP A 215 -24.54 -4.41 -0.62
N LEU A 216 -24.02 -4.65 0.58
CA LEU A 216 -22.60 -4.93 0.78
C LEU A 216 -22.23 -6.26 0.11
N ASP A 217 -21.08 -6.29 -0.58
CA ASP A 217 -20.58 -7.49 -1.23
C ASP A 217 -19.76 -8.32 -0.24
N THR A 218 -20.00 -9.62 -0.20
CA THR A 218 -19.34 -10.57 0.72
C THR A 218 -18.48 -11.61 0.01
N ARG A 219 -18.27 -11.48 -1.31
CA ARG A 219 -17.57 -12.50 -2.11
C ARG A 219 -16.08 -12.58 -1.79
N TYR A 220 -15.48 -11.46 -1.35
CA TYR A 220 -14.09 -11.31 -0.92
C TYR A 220 -13.97 -10.25 0.17
N PRO A 221 -12.89 -10.28 0.99
CA PRO A 221 -12.50 -9.17 1.85
C PRO A 221 -12.43 -7.85 1.06
N GLU A 222 -13.00 -6.78 1.61
CA GLU A 222 -13.02 -5.42 1.07
C GLU A 222 -11.63 -4.85 0.75
N ASN A 223 -10.60 -5.29 1.49
CA ASN A 223 -9.23 -4.87 1.33
C ASN A 223 -8.41 -5.78 0.40
N GLN A 224 -8.99 -6.85 -0.12
CA GLN A 224 -8.30 -7.72 -1.08
C GLN A 224 -7.90 -6.92 -2.30
N MET A 225 -6.61 -6.91 -2.62
CA MET A 225 -6.14 -6.31 -3.87
C MET A 225 -6.59 -7.14 -5.07
N VAL A 226 -7.17 -6.47 -6.06
CA VAL A 226 -7.66 -7.05 -7.30
C VAL A 226 -7.17 -6.22 -8.49
N LEU A 227 -6.85 -6.90 -9.59
CA LEU A 227 -6.75 -6.27 -10.91
C LEU A 227 -8.09 -6.47 -11.63
N GLY A 228 -8.82 -5.39 -11.83
CA GLY A 228 -10.10 -5.39 -12.55
C GLY A 228 -9.90 -5.08 -14.03
N ILE A 229 -10.59 -5.81 -14.90
CA ILE A 229 -10.70 -5.55 -16.34
C ILE A 229 -12.19 -5.43 -16.65
N HIS A 230 -12.60 -4.38 -17.36
CA HIS A 230 -13.98 -4.20 -17.79
C HIS A 230 -14.04 -4.02 -19.31
N ASP A 231 -14.73 -4.93 -20.00
CA ASP A 231 -14.91 -4.91 -21.45
C ASP A 231 -16.40 -4.99 -21.85
N ALA A 232 -16.68 -5.13 -23.14
CA ALA A 232 -18.05 -5.16 -23.67
C ALA A 232 -18.91 -6.34 -23.15
N ARG A 233 -18.31 -7.38 -22.58
CA ARG A 233 -19.00 -8.54 -22.00
C ARG A 233 -19.18 -8.45 -20.48
N GLY A 234 -18.59 -7.44 -19.84
CA GLY A 234 -18.68 -7.21 -18.39
C GLY A 234 -17.33 -7.02 -17.73
N GLY A 235 -17.34 -7.02 -16.39
CA GLY A 235 -16.13 -6.96 -15.58
C GLY A 235 -15.59 -8.35 -15.24
N ILE A 236 -14.27 -8.51 -15.19
CA ILE A 236 -13.60 -9.63 -14.52
C ILE A 236 -12.56 -9.08 -13.55
N ALA A 237 -12.51 -9.62 -12.33
CA ALA A 237 -11.53 -9.27 -11.32
C ALA A 237 -10.58 -10.44 -11.05
N PHE A 238 -9.29 -10.12 -10.93
CA PHE A 238 -8.22 -11.06 -10.60
C PHE A 238 -7.62 -10.69 -9.24
N PRO A 239 -8.00 -11.37 -8.15
CA PRO A 239 -7.38 -11.13 -6.85
C PRO A 239 -5.91 -11.50 -6.88
N LEU A 240 -5.04 -10.62 -6.36
CA LEU A 240 -3.58 -10.81 -6.34
C LEU A 240 -3.21 -12.20 -5.78
N ARG A 241 -3.84 -12.60 -4.67
CA ARG A 241 -3.57 -13.88 -4.02
C ARG A 241 -3.88 -15.09 -4.93
N GLU A 242 -4.93 -15.01 -5.76
CA GLU A 242 -5.32 -16.11 -6.65
C GLU A 242 -4.37 -16.19 -7.85
N VAL A 243 -3.94 -15.03 -8.37
CA VAL A 243 -2.92 -14.99 -9.44
C VAL A 243 -1.58 -15.51 -8.92
N GLN A 244 -1.19 -15.16 -7.69
CA GLN A 244 0.00 -15.70 -7.03
C GLN A 244 -0.11 -17.22 -6.81
N ARG A 245 -1.30 -17.71 -6.43
CA ARG A 245 -1.61 -19.15 -6.27
C ARG A 245 -1.43 -19.92 -7.57
N GLU A 246 -1.72 -19.32 -8.72
CA GLU A 246 -1.41 -19.87 -10.05
C GLU A 246 0.08 -19.79 -10.46
N GLY A 247 0.94 -19.24 -9.60
CA GLY A 247 2.36 -19.03 -9.92
C GLY A 247 2.66 -17.68 -10.56
N GLY A 248 1.75 -16.72 -10.48
CA GLY A 248 1.93 -15.34 -10.93
C GLY A 248 1.57 -15.07 -12.38
N VAL A 249 1.00 -16.04 -13.09
CA VAL A 249 0.55 -15.89 -14.48
C VAL A 249 -0.81 -16.55 -14.63
N VAL A 250 -1.79 -15.81 -15.15
CA VAL A 250 -3.13 -16.33 -15.47
C VAL A 250 -3.48 -15.98 -16.90
N SER A 251 -3.79 -16.99 -17.72
CA SER A 251 -4.33 -16.79 -19.07
C SER A 251 -5.85 -16.91 -19.05
N ARG A 252 -6.54 -15.99 -19.74
CA ARG A 252 -8.00 -15.97 -19.80
C ARG A 252 -8.46 -15.48 -21.18
N GLU A 253 -9.40 -16.20 -21.79
CA GLU A 253 -10.09 -15.69 -22.97
C GLU A 253 -11.16 -14.68 -22.55
N SER A 254 -11.19 -13.52 -23.21
CA SER A 254 -12.27 -12.53 -23.08
C SER A 254 -12.53 -11.85 -24.42
N SER A 255 -13.79 -11.82 -24.84
CA SER A 255 -14.24 -11.11 -26.05
C SER A 255 -13.49 -11.51 -27.33
N GLY A 256 -13.16 -12.79 -27.48
CA GLY A 256 -12.43 -13.35 -28.63
C GLY A 256 -10.93 -13.07 -28.60
N ARG A 257 -10.39 -12.62 -27.46
CA ARG A 257 -8.97 -12.28 -27.29
C ARG A 257 -8.39 -12.99 -26.09
N ASN A 258 -7.18 -13.52 -26.25
CA ASN A 258 -6.43 -14.12 -25.15
C ASN A 258 -5.78 -13.01 -24.32
N LEU A 259 -6.14 -12.97 -23.05
CA LEU A 259 -5.55 -12.10 -22.04
C LEU A 259 -4.52 -12.88 -21.23
N VAL A 260 -3.49 -12.18 -20.78
CA VAL A 260 -2.58 -12.67 -19.74
C VAL A 260 -2.49 -11.64 -18.62
N VAL A 261 -2.63 -12.11 -17.38
CA VAL A 261 -2.45 -11.33 -16.15
C VAL A 261 -1.16 -11.79 -15.47
N PHE A 262 -0.27 -10.84 -15.20
CA PHE A 262 0.97 -11.04 -14.48
C PHE A 262 0.87 -10.52 -13.05
N ALA A 263 1.51 -11.21 -12.11
CA ALA A 263 1.78 -10.74 -10.76
C ALA A 263 3.25 -11.01 -10.38
N GLY A 264 3.96 -9.97 -9.95
CA GLY A 264 5.37 -10.02 -9.57
C GLY A 264 6.26 -9.07 -10.39
N PRO A 265 7.44 -9.49 -10.87
CA PRO A 265 7.90 -10.87 -11.01
C PRO A 265 8.58 -11.41 -9.75
N LYS A 266 8.84 -10.56 -8.76
CA LYS A 266 9.22 -10.99 -7.41
C LYS A 266 8.06 -11.77 -6.78
N PRO A 267 8.31 -12.92 -6.13
CA PRO A 267 7.25 -13.68 -5.44
C PRO A 267 6.54 -12.89 -4.34
N ASP A 268 7.24 -11.99 -3.63
CA ASP A 268 6.69 -11.09 -2.61
C ASP A 268 6.26 -9.72 -3.17
N GLY A 269 6.39 -9.52 -4.48
CA GLY A 269 5.96 -8.30 -5.16
C GLY A 269 4.43 -8.22 -5.28
N PHE A 270 3.92 -7.00 -5.25
CA PHE A 270 2.49 -6.71 -5.32
C PHE A 270 2.03 -6.14 -6.68
N THR A 271 2.96 -5.91 -7.61
CA THR A 271 2.62 -5.37 -8.93
C THR A 271 1.83 -6.38 -9.75
N MET A 272 0.74 -5.92 -10.36
CA MET A 272 -0.02 -6.66 -11.35
C MET A 272 -0.16 -5.88 -12.66
N ALA A 273 -0.24 -6.58 -13.78
CA ALA A 273 -0.48 -6.00 -15.09
C ALA A 273 -1.23 -6.98 -16.00
N ALA A 274 -1.99 -6.48 -16.97
CA ALA A 274 -2.72 -7.30 -17.93
C ALA A 274 -2.43 -6.88 -19.38
N PHE A 275 -2.30 -7.87 -20.25
CA PHE A 275 -1.97 -7.68 -21.65
C PHE A 275 -2.79 -8.61 -22.56
N LEU A 276 -2.84 -8.26 -23.85
CA LEU A 276 -3.13 -9.24 -24.88
C LEU A 276 -1.96 -10.22 -24.94
N ALA A 277 -2.26 -11.51 -24.85
CA ALA A 277 -1.29 -12.60 -24.86
C ALA A 277 -0.84 -12.93 -26.30
N ALA A 278 -0.52 -11.92 -27.09
CA ALA A 278 -0.10 -12.08 -28.49
C ALA A 278 0.98 -11.07 -28.88
N VAL A 279 1.90 -11.51 -29.73
CA VAL A 279 3.00 -10.71 -30.30
C VAL A 279 3.00 -10.96 -31.80
N ASP A 280 2.98 -9.90 -32.61
CA ASP A 280 2.93 -9.97 -34.08
C ASP A 280 1.80 -10.88 -34.61
N GLY A 281 0.65 -10.86 -33.95
CA GLY A 281 -0.53 -11.63 -34.31
C GLY A 281 -0.48 -13.11 -33.93
N GLN A 282 0.55 -13.55 -33.20
CA GLN A 282 0.68 -14.92 -32.71
C GLN A 282 0.48 -14.98 -31.20
N ASP A 283 -0.35 -15.92 -30.75
CA ASP A 283 -0.56 -16.16 -29.32
C ASP A 283 0.74 -16.58 -28.62
N ARG A 284 0.82 -16.22 -27.34
CA ARG A 284 1.93 -16.51 -26.44
C ARG A 284 1.40 -17.05 -25.12
N SER A 285 2.14 -17.97 -24.53
CA SER A 285 1.90 -18.47 -23.18
C SER A 285 3.12 -18.20 -22.31
N PHE A 286 2.86 -17.85 -21.06
CA PHE A 286 3.90 -17.36 -20.16
C PHE A 286 3.98 -18.20 -18.89
N LEU A 287 5.16 -18.18 -18.27
CA LEU A 287 5.37 -18.64 -16.91
C LEU A 287 6.31 -17.67 -16.20
N ARG A 288 6.14 -17.48 -14.89
CA ARG A 288 7.05 -16.65 -14.10
C ARG A 288 8.34 -17.43 -13.82
N GLU A 289 9.49 -16.85 -14.15
CA GLU A 289 10.82 -17.47 -13.98
C GLU A 289 11.87 -16.39 -13.74
N ASP A 290 12.76 -16.61 -12.75
CA ASP A 290 13.97 -15.80 -12.51
C ASP A 290 13.74 -14.27 -12.50
N GLY A 291 12.69 -13.80 -11.82
CA GLY A 291 12.39 -12.37 -11.77
C GLY A 291 11.91 -11.79 -13.11
N SER A 292 11.39 -12.63 -14.00
CA SER A 292 10.80 -12.27 -15.29
C SER A 292 9.60 -13.17 -15.64
N PHE A 293 9.00 -12.95 -16.81
CA PHE A 293 7.99 -13.83 -17.40
C PHE A 293 8.55 -14.45 -18.67
N ARG A 294 8.78 -15.77 -18.67
CA ARG A 294 9.29 -16.50 -19.83
C ARG A 294 8.13 -16.90 -20.75
N ASP A 295 8.24 -16.52 -22.00
CA ASP A 295 7.42 -16.97 -23.14
C ASP A 295 7.81 -18.42 -23.49
N ARG A 296 6.83 -19.32 -23.52
CA ARG A 296 7.07 -20.76 -23.77
C ARG A 296 7.32 -21.08 -25.24
N GLU A 297 6.82 -20.27 -26.15
CA GLU A 297 6.98 -20.48 -27.59
C GLU A 297 8.34 -20.00 -28.08
N THR A 298 8.89 -18.94 -27.48
CA THR A 298 10.14 -18.32 -27.95
C THR A 298 11.29 -18.37 -26.95
N GLU A 299 11.05 -18.83 -25.72
CA GLU A 299 12.01 -18.78 -24.61
C GLU A 299 12.48 -17.34 -24.27
N SER A 300 11.74 -16.32 -24.74
CA SER A 300 12.04 -14.92 -24.48
C SER A 300 11.58 -14.50 -23.09
N HIS A 301 12.28 -13.56 -22.47
CA HIS A 301 11.98 -13.07 -21.12
C HIS A 301 11.38 -11.67 -21.15
N TRP A 302 10.27 -11.50 -20.45
CA TRP A 302 9.46 -10.30 -20.43
C TRP A 302 9.44 -9.68 -19.03
N SER A 303 9.47 -8.35 -18.98
CA SER A 303 9.28 -7.60 -17.75
C SER A 303 7.81 -7.57 -17.33
N ILE A 304 7.52 -7.14 -16.10
CA ILE A 304 6.14 -6.92 -15.61
C ILE A 304 5.37 -5.89 -16.44
N GLU A 305 6.08 -5.03 -17.17
CA GLU A 305 5.49 -4.03 -18.08
C GLU A 305 5.21 -4.59 -19.47
N GLY A 306 5.41 -5.90 -19.67
CA GLY A 306 5.19 -6.57 -20.95
C GLY A 306 6.23 -6.19 -22.00
N ARG A 307 7.44 -5.74 -21.61
CA ARG A 307 8.56 -5.52 -22.53
C ARG A 307 9.45 -6.75 -22.59
N CYS A 308 9.75 -7.23 -23.79
CA CYS A 308 10.70 -8.32 -23.98
C CYS A 308 12.13 -7.81 -23.82
N THR A 309 12.83 -8.31 -22.81
CA THR A 309 14.17 -7.87 -22.42
C THR A 309 15.28 -8.77 -22.96
N ARG A 310 14.98 -10.05 -23.20
CA ARG A 310 15.93 -11.08 -23.66
C ARG A 310 15.22 -12.10 -24.54
N GLY A 311 15.95 -12.71 -25.48
CA GLY A 311 15.44 -13.76 -26.37
C GLY A 311 15.23 -13.27 -27.80
N SER A 312 14.59 -14.09 -28.62
CA SER A 312 14.36 -13.80 -30.04
C SER A 312 13.35 -12.67 -30.27
N ALA A 313 12.43 -12.45 -29.33
CA ALA A 313 11.45 -11.36 -29.38
C ALA A 313 11.94 -10.06 -28.72
N ARG A 314 13.25 -9.91 -28.45
CA ARG A 314 13.80 -8.77 -27.70
C ARG A 314 13.39 -7.43 -28.34
N GLY A 315 12.91 -6.51 -27.51
CA GLY A 315 12.40 -5.20 -27.94
C GLY A 315 10.91 -5.18 -28.29
N ALA A 316 10.27 -6.34 -28.45
CA ALA A 316 8.83 -6.41 -28.59
C ALA A 316 8.11 -6.02 -27.28
N THR A 317 6.87 -5.57 -27.41
CA THR A 317 6.02 -5.18 -26.28
C THR A 317 4.65 -5.84 -26.42
N LEU A 318 4.14 -6.41 -25.33
CA LEU A 318 2.76 -6.85 -25.25
C LEU A 318 1.83 -5.63 -25.24
N THR A 319 0.66 -5.76 -25.86
CA THR A 319 -0.34 -4.69 -25.87
C THR A 319 -1.04 -4.67 -24.51
N PRO A 320 -0.92 -3.59 -23.70
CA PRO A 320 -1.59 -3.51 -22.41
C PRO A 320 -3.10 -3.42 -22.60
N VAL A 321 -3.84 -4.04 -21.68
CA VAL A 321 -5.29 -3.97 -21.63
C VAL A 321 -5.70 -2.99 -20.54
N PRO A 322 -6.66 -2.08 -20.79
CA PRO A 322 -7.20 -1.21 -19.75
C PRO A 322 -7.64 -2.02 -18.53
N CYS A 323 -6.89 -1.84 -17.45
CA CYS A 323 -7.05 -2.58 -16.20
C CYS A 323 -6.77 -1.65 -15.02
N PHE A 324 -7.40 -1.94 -13.89
CA PHE A 324 -7.35 -1.08 -12.72
C PHE A 324 -7.02 -1.90 -11.48
N TYR A 325 -5.91 -1.55 -10.82
CA TYR A 325 -5.43 -2.24 -9.62
C TYR A 325 -5.90 -1.49 -8.39
N VAL A 326 -6.83 -2.10 -7.63
CA VAL A 326 -7.54 -1.46 -6.52
C VAL A 326 -7.90 -2.48 -5.43
N ARG A 327 -8.33 -2.02 -4.26
CA ARG A 327 -8.98 -2.88 -3.25
C ARG A 327 -10.36 -3.35 -3.74
N TRP A 328 -10.80 -4.53 -3.30
CA TRP A 328 -12.04 -5.17 -3.76
C TRP A 328 -13.27 -4.27 -3.65
N HIS A 329 -13.43 -3.54 -2.54
CA HIS A 329 -14.57 -2.63 -2.38
C HIS A 329 -14.63 -1.56 -3.47
N ALA A 330 -13.49 -0.99 -3.84
CA ALA A 330 -13.41 0.05 -4.85
C ALA A 330 -13.78 -0.49 -6.24
N TRP A 331 -13.50 -1.76 -6.52
CA TRP A 331 -13.91 -2.41 -7.76
C TRP A 331 -15.39 -2.79 -7.76
N VAL A 332 -15.82 -3.56 -6.76
CA VAL A 332 -17.07 -4.34 -6.82
C VAL A 332 -18.32 -3.46 -6.81
N TYR A 333 -18.29 -2.31 -6.13
CA TYR A 333 -19.47 -1.44 -6.08
C TYR A 333 -19.66 -0.62 -7.36
N CYS A 334 -18.61 -0.41 -8.15
CA CYS A 334 -18.70 0.09 -9.51
C CYS A 334 -19.05 -1.02 -10.52
N HIS A 335 -18.65 -2.27 -10.23
CA HIS A 335 -18.75 -3.42 -11.15
C HIS A 335 -19.42 -4.63 -10.48
N ARG A 336 -20.66 -4.47 -10.00
CA ARG A 336 -21.34 -5.51 -9.19
C ARG A 336 -21.48 -6.86 -9.91
N GLY A 337 -21.73 -6.83 -11.21
CA GLY A 337 -21.80 -8.01 -12.08
C GLY A 337 -20.45 -8.58 -12.50
N THR A 338 -19.34 -8.19 -11.85
CA THR A 338 -18.01 -8.70 -12.18
C THR A 338 -17.94 -10.21 -11.96
N ASP A 339 -17.41 -10.90 -12.96
CA ASP A 339 -16.84 -12.24 -12.80
C ASP A 339 -15.58 -12.14 -11.93
N LEU A 340 -15.25 -13.22 -11.27
CA LEU A 340 -14.20 -13.25 -10.26
C LEU A 340 -13.34 -14.48 -10.47
N PHE A 341 -12.07 -14.26 -10.78
CA PHE A 341 -11.11 -15.33 -10.92
C PHE A 341 -10.83 -15.97 -9.56
N ARG A 342 -10.91 -17.31 -9.51
CA ARG A 342 -10.55 -18.13 -8.36
C ARG A 342 -9.68 -19.28 -8.85
N SER A 343 -8.59 -19.53 -8.15
CA SER A 343 -7.69 -20.63 -8.47
C SER A 343 -8.22 -21.94 -7.86
N ASP A 344 -8.26 -23.00 -8.67
CA ASP A 344 -8.56 -24.36 -8.21
C ASP A 344 -7.32 -25.07 -7.64
N ARG A 345 -6.13 -24.47 -7.78
CA ARG A 345 -4.87 -25.08 -7.36
C ARG A 345 -4.75 -25.14 -5.85
N ALA A 346 -4.62 -26.32 -5.25
CA ALA A 346 -4.38 -26.44 -3.80
C ALA A 346 -3.08 -25.71 -3.37
N PHE A 347 -3.04 -25.20 -2.13
CA PHE A 347 -1.78 -24.72 -1.55
C PHE A 347 -0.80 -25.89 -1.45
N PRO A 348 0.43 -25.75 -1.93
CA PRO A 348 1.41 -26.83 -1.87
C PRO A 348 1.81 -27.12 -0.41
N PRO A 349 2.16 -28.38 -0.09
CA PRO A 349 2.80 -28.68 1.19
C PRO A 349 4.13 -27.94 1.28
N LEU A 350 4.50 -27.50 2.48
CA LEU A 350 5.77 -26.87 2.75
C LEU A 350 6.92 -27.86 2.52
N ARG A 351 7.89 -27.47 1.69
CA ARG A 351 9.09 -28.29 1.47
C ARG A 351 10.26 -27.71 2.23
N HIS A 352 11.08 -28.56 2.84
CA HIS A 352 12.29 -28.12 3.54
C HIS A 352 13.26 -27.36 2.62
N GLU A 353 13.29 -27.70 1.33
CA GLU A 353 14.11 -27.03 0.31
C GLU A 353 13.72 -25.56 0.10
N ASP A 354 12.46 -25.20 0.34
CA ASP A 354 11.95 -23.82 0.22
C ASP A 354 12.37 -22.94 1.42
N LEU A 355 12.82 -23.56 2.51
CA LEU A 355 13.22 -22.88 3.75
C LEU A 355 14.72 -22.64 3.79
N SER A 356 15.21 -21.61 3.09
CA SER A 356 16.64 -21.30 3.07
C SER A 356 17.21 -20.78 4.40
N ASP A 357 16.37 -20.20 5.27
CA ASP A 357 16.78 -19.70 6.59
C ASP A 357 16.76 -20.82 7.66
N PRO A 358 17.91 -21.17 8.28
CA PRO A 358 17.98 -22.27 9.24
C PRO A 358 17.18 -22.04 10.54
N GLU A 359 17.09 -20.79 11.02
CA GLU A 359 16.34 -20.46 12.24
C GLU A 359 14.85 -20.64 11.99
N LEU A 360 14.36 -20.13 10.86
CA LEU A 360 12.97 -20.29 10.44
C LEU A 360 12.62 -21.76 10.20
N ARG A 361 13.53 -22.53 9.56
CA ARG A 361 13.36 -23.97 9.36
C ARG A 361 13.20 -24.72 10.68
N SER A 362 14.10 -24.48 11.63
CA SER A 362 14.04 -25.14 12.95
C SER A 362 12.74 -24.83 13.69
N VAL A 363 12.22 -23.61 13.59
CA VAL A 363 10.94 -23.24 14.22
C VAL A 363 9.77 -23.94 13.57
N ILE A 364 9.73 -24.04 12.24
CA ILE A 364 8.63 -24.74 11.57
C ILE A 364 8.65 -26.25 11.85
N GLU A 365 9.82 -26.88 11.91
CA GLU A 365 9.97 -28.28 12.31
C GLU A 365 9.48 -28.54 13.75
N MET A 366 9.44 -27.53 14.62
CA MET A 366 8.84 -27.64 15.95
C MET A 366 7.32 -27.50 15.94
N LEU A 367 6.73 -26.83 14.94
CA LEU A 367 5.28 -26.59 14.86
C LEU A 367 4.50 -27.79 14.35
N ALA A 368 5.10 -28.60 13.48
CA ALA A 368 4.49 -29.80 12.93
C ALA A 368 5.52 -30.93 12.89
N ALA A 369 5.13 -32.11 13.42
CA ALA A 369 5.98 -33.29 13.40
C ALA A 369 6.24 -33.80 11.96
N ASP A 370 5.29 -33.55 11.04
CA ASP A 370 5.46 -33.71 9.59
C ASP A 370 5.20 -32.36 8.90
N PRO A 371 6.21 -31.74 8.26
CA PRO A 371 6.04 -30.52 7.48
C PRO A 371 5.04 -30.64 6.32
N GLY A 372 4.73 -31.85 5.86
CA GLY A 372 3.67 -32.12 4.90
C GLY A 372 2.26 -31.74 5.37
N ASP A 373 2.06 -31.64 6.69
CA ASP A 373 0.81 -31.15 7.30
C ASP A 373 0.69 -29.61 7.28
N VAL A 374 1.77 -28.92 6.90
CA VAL A 374 1.81 -27.46 6.77
C VAL A 374 1.69 -27.08 5.30
N LEU A 375 0.67 -26.30 4.97
CA LEU A 375 0.51 -25.78 3.60
C LEU A 375 1.16 -24.39 3.49
N THR A 376 1.72 -24.07 2.33
CA THR A 376 2.37 -22.79 2.07
C THR A 376 1.50 -21.94 1.14
N GLU A 377 1.10 -20.74 1.57
CA GLU A 377 0.48 -19.78 0.67
C GLU A 377 1.51 -19.00 -0.15
N GLY A 378 2.68 -18.75 0.44
CA GLY A 378 3.76 -18.02 -0.20
C GLY A 378 4.41 -16.99 0.73
N PRO A 379 5.27 -16.10 0.21
CA PRO A 379 5.86 -15.05 1.00
C PRO A 379 4.84 -13.98 1.38
N VAL A 380 5.08 -13.29 2.50
CA VAL A 380 4.34 -12.07 2.84
C VAL A 380 4.72 -10.98 1.84
N LEU A 381 3.73 -10.27 1.29
CA LEU A 381 3.97 -9.16 0.38
C LEU A 381 4.96 -8.15 0.99
N SER A 382 5.87 -7.63 0.17
CA SER A 382 6.97 -6.78 0.63
C SER A 382 6.48 -5.55 1.43
N GLN A 383 5.36 -4.94 1.01
CA GLN A 383 4.74 -3.79 1.68
C GLN A 383 4.00 -4.14 2.99
N LEU A 384 3.68 -5.42 3.22
CA LEU A 384 3.06 -5.93 4.45
C LEU A 384 4.08 -6.60 5.39
N ARG A 385 5.33 -6.74 4.94
CA ARG A 385 6.38 -7.40 5.70
C ARG A 385 6.83 -6.50 6.87
N PRO A 386 6.88 -7.02 8.11
CA PRO A 386 7.42 -6.28 9.25
C PRO A 386 8.82 -5.74 8.98
N ARG A 387 9.06 -4.50 9.42
CA ARG A 387 10.39 -3.89 9.36
C ARG A 387 11.39 -4.70 10.16
N GLU A 388 12.64 -4.64 9.72
CA GLU A 388 13.74 -5.39 10.30
C GLU A 388 13.57 -6.93 10.21
N SER A 389 12.55 -7.44 9.50
CA SER A 389 12.46 -8.84 9.09
C SER A 389 13.20 -9.09 7.77
N ARG A 390 13.88 -10.22 7.68
CA ARG A 390 14.66 -10.65 6.50
C ARG A 390 13.87 -11.56 5.56
N SER A 391 13.02 -12.41 6.14
CA SER A 391 12.19 -13.35 5.40
C SER A 391 10.86 -13.51 6.13
N SER A 392 9.79 -13.69 5.38
CA SER A 392 8.46 -13.87 5.93
C SER A 392 7.64 -14.79 5.05
N LEU A 393 6.91 -15.72 5.67
CA LEU A 393 6.07 -16.70 4.98
C LEU A 393 4.67 -16.72 5.58
N VAL A 394 3.69 -17.02 4.74
CA VAL A 394 2.33 -17.33 5.15
C VAL A 394 2.12 -18.84 5.02
N LEU A 395 1.77 -19.45 6.14
CA LEU A 395 1.55 -20.89 6.29
C LEU A 395 0.11 -21.16 6.69
N ARG A 396 -0.37 -22.38 6.43
CA ARG A 396 -1.59 -22.91 7.04
C ARG A 396 -1.28 -24.14 7.86
N LEU A 397 -1.66 -24.11 9.13
CA LEU A 397 -1.50 -25.21 10.08
C LEU A 397 -2.89 -25.59 10.62
N GLY A 398 -3.34 -26.82 10.33
CA GLY A 398 -4.69 -27.26 10.74
C GLY A 398 -5.82 -26.40 10.19
N GLY A 399 -5.61 -25.77 9.02
CA GLY A 399 -6.55 -24.84 8.38
C GLY A 399 -6.37 -23.37 8.78
N GLU A 400 -5.71 -23.10 9.90
CA GLU A 400 -5.46 -21.75 10.41
C GLU A 400 -4.29 -21.09 9.69
N ARG A 401 -4.46 -19.82 9.32
CA ARG A 401 -3.46 -19.04 8.60
C ARG A 401 -2.52 -18.32 9.58
N ILE A 402 -1.21 -18.48 9.39
CA ILE A 402 -0.17 -17.97 10.28
C ILE A 402 0.92 -17.29 9.44
N ARG A 403 1.40 -16.14 9.88
CA ARG A 403 2.61 -15.52 9.35
C ARG A 403 3.80 -15.87 10.23
N VAL A 404 4.92 -16.20 9.59
CA VAL A 404 6.18 -16.48 10.27
C VAL A 404 7.21 -15.49 9.76
N HIS A 405 7.84 -14.76 10.68
CA HIS A 405 8.77 -13.68 10.39
C HIS A 405 10.13 -13.95 11.02
N ARG A 406 11.20 -13.92 10.22
CA ARG A 406 12.56 -13.98 10.73
C ARG A 406 13.13 -12.56 10.80
N PHE A 407 13.40 -12.06 12.01
CA PHE A 407 14.00 -10.75 12.26
C PHE A 407 15.53 -10.73 12.19
N THR A 408 16.07 -9.55 11.87
CA THR A 408 17.51 -9.27 11.83
C THR A 408 18.19 -9.40 13.19
N SER A 409 17.47 -9.18 14.30
CA SER A 409 17.98 -9.23 15.66
C SER A 409 16.93 -9.77 16.66
N ASP A 410 17.38 -10.20 17.84
CA ASP A 410 16.49 -10.62 18.94
C ASP A 410 15.66 -9.44 19.46
N SER A 411 16.29 -8.25 19.57
CA SER A 411 15.59 -7.03 19.97
C SER A 411 14.45 -6.63 19.02
N ALA A 412 14.63 -6.75 17.70
CA ALA A 412 13.58 -6.44 16.73
C ALA A 412 12.42 -7.44 16.79
N ALA A 413 12.73 -8.74 16.95
CA ALA A 413 11.71 -9.75 17.16
C ALA A 413 10.93 -9.51 18.46
N ARG A 414 11.63 -9.14 19.53
CA ARG A 414 11.05 -8.80 20.84
C ARG A 414 10.18 -7.54 20.78
N ASP A 415 10.63 -6.51 20.07
CA ASP A 415 9.86 -5.29 19.83
C ASP A 415 8.55 -5.65 19.14
N PHE A 416 8.60 -6.47 18.09
CA PHE A 416 7.42 -6.90 17.36
C PHE A 416 6.44 -7.75 18.20
N GLU A 417 6.96 -8.69 19.01
CA GLU A 417 6.18 -9.49 19.94
C GLU A 417 5.46 -8.63 20.98
N LEU A 418 6.19 -7.73 21.65
CA LEU A 418 5.65 -6.94 22.77
C LEU A 418 4.81 -5.74 22.34
N LEU A 419 4.90 -5.32 21.08
CA LEU A 419 3.99 -4.37 20.43
C LEU A 419 2.87 -5.08 19.66
N GLU A 420 2.75 -6.40 19.82
CA GLU A 420 1.67 -7.22 19.28
C GLU A 420 1.47 -7.03 17.76
N GLY A 421 2.56 -6.90 17.00
CA GLY A 421 2.55 -6.85 15.52
C GLY A 421 1.73 -5.72 14.90
N GLY A 422 1.28 -4.75 15.71
CA GLY A 422 0.31 -3.76 15.31
C GLY A 422 0.89 -2.73 14.35
N TRP A 423 0.34 -2.69 13.13
CA TRP A 423 0.23 -1.48 12.31
C TRP A 423 -1.15 -0.90 12.60
N SER A 424 -1.22 0.25 13.26
CA SER A 424 -2.53 0.85 13.56
C SER A 424 -2.52 2.36 13.41
N ALA A 425 -3.71 2.89 13.15
CA ALA A 425 -4.01 4.30 13.26
C ALA A 425 -4.18 4.68 14.75
N TRP A 426 -4.05 5.96 15.08
CA TRP A 426 -4.18 6.45 16.44
C TRP A 426 -5.60 6.19 17.02
N PRO A 427 -5.75 5.71 18.28
CA PRO A 427 -4.69 5.25 19.18
C PRO A 427 -4.05 3.96 18.67
N TYR A 428 -2.71 3.90 18.68
CA TYR A 428 -1.98 2.71 18.23
C TYR A 428 -2.33 1.51 19.11
N ARG A 429 -3.28 0.71 18.65
CA ARG A 429 -3.70 -0.54 19.28
C ARG A 429 -3.47 -1.67 18.29
N SER A 430 -3.02 -2.82 18.76
CA SER A 430 -3.01 -3.98 17.88
C SER A 430 -4.43 -4.28 17.42
N THR A 431 -4.59 -4.52 16.12
CA THR A 431 -5.82 -5.12 15.58
C THR A 431 -5.87 -6.62 15.82
N LEU A 432 -4.78 -7.21 16.32
CA LEU A 432 -4.73 -8.59 16.72
C LEU A 432 -5.24 -8.71 18.16
N LEU A 433 -5.95 -9.80 18.43
CA LEU A 433 -6.35 -10.13 19.79
C LEU A 433 -5.13 -10.56 20.63
N ALA A 434 -5.25 -10.51 21.95
CA ALA A 434 -4.22 -10.97 22.87
C ALA A 434 -3.81 -12.44 22.63
N ASN A 435 -2.55 -12.80 22.90
CA ASN A 435 -1.97 -14.15 22.75
C ASN A 435 -1.97 -14.71 21.31
N ARG A 436 -1.88 -13.82 20.31
CA ARG A 436 -1.85 -14.18 18.88
C ARG A 436 -0.49 -14.00 18.22
N ILE A 437 0.52 -13.64 19.02
CA ILE A 437 1.90 -13.56 18.60
C ILE A 437 2.77 -14.28 19.64
N THR A 438 3.74 -15.06 19.16
CA THR A 438 4.77 -15.66 20.02
C THR A 438 6.11 -15.67 19.31
N ARG A 439 7.20 -15.74 20.07
CA ARG A 439 8.55 -15.65 19.55
C ARG A 439 9.43 -16.80 20.01
N VAL A 440 10.30 -17.27 19.11
CA VAL A 440 11.40 -18.19 19.40
C VAL A 440 12.69 -17.59 18.86
N GLY A 441 13.49 -16.98 19.76
CA GLY A 441 14.68 -16.23 19.37
C GLY A 441 14.32 -15.08 18.43
N ARG A 442 14.81 -15.12 17.19
CA ARG A 442 14.54 -14.08 16.17
C ARG A 442 13.36 -14.39 15.26
N VAL A 443 12.70 -15.52 15.46
CA VAL A 443 11.54 -15.92 14.67
C VAL A 443 10.27 -15.58 15.46
N VAL A 444 9.34 -14.88 14.82
CA VAL A 444 8.02 -14.57 15.38
C VAL A 444 6.95 -15.26 14.56
N LEU A 445 5.96 -15.81 15.24
CA LEU A 445 4.76 -16.36 14.67
C LEU A 445 3.60 -15.42 15.01
N GLU A 446 2.82 -15.06 14.00
CA GLU A 446 1.67 -14.15 14.09
C GLU A 446 0.44 -14.86 13.51
N ALA A 447 -0.64 -14.96 14.27
CA ALA A 447 -1.89 -15.49 13.75
C ALA A 447 -2.52 -14.50 12.76
N ASP A 448 -2.88 -14.97 11.56
CA ASP A 448 -3.42 -14.13 10.48
C ASP A 448 -4.81 -14.60 9.99
N PRO A 449 -5.84 -14.60 10.87
CA PRO A 449 -7.15 -15.13 10.51
C PRO A 449 -7.74 -14.37 9.33
N GLU A 450 -8.35 -15.10 8.39
CA GLU A 450 -8.99 -14.52 7.20
C GLU A 450 -10.31 -13.80 7.54
N ASP A 451 -10.95 -14.19 8.64
CA ASP A 451 -12.24 -13.68 9.08
C ASP A 451 -12.11 -12.98 10.43
N ARG A 452 -11.82 -11.68 10.40
CA ARG A 452 -11.50 -10.85 11.59
C ARG A 452 -12.63 -9.94 12.05
N PHE A 453 -13.67 -9.73 11.24
CA PHE A 453 -14.66 -8.68 11.47
C PHE A 453 -16.08 -9.22 11.32
N VAL A 454 -17.03 -8.63 12.07
CA VAL A 454 -18.43 -9.08 12.04
C VAL A 454 -19.15 -8.63 10.77
N ASP A 455 -18.66 -7.57 10.12
CA ASP A 455 -19.29 -6.95 8.97
C ASP A 455 -18.41 -7.05 7.70
N PRO A 456 -19.03 -7.06 6.50
CA PRO A 456 -18.29 -7.15 5.24
C PRO A 456 -17.43 -5.92 4.90
N ALA A 457 -17.68 -4.77 5.53
CA ALA A 457 -16.85 -3.57 5.36
C ALA A 457 -15.64 -3.56 6.32
N GLN A 458 -15.51 -4.60 7.17
CA GLN A 458 -14.46 -4.77 8.17
C GLN A 458 -14.27 -3.53 9.06
N ILE A 459 -15.38 -2.95 9.53
CA ILE A 459 -15.35 -1.80 10.44
C ILE A 459 -15.34 -2.26 11.89
N VAL A 460 -16.05 -3.35 12.20
CA VAL A 460 -16.26 -3.83 13.56
C VAL A 460 -15.52 -5.17 13.74
N PRO A 461 -14.39 -5.20 14.48
CA PRO A 461 -13.67 -6.43 14.76
C PRO A 461 -14.54 -7.45 15.51
N LYS A 462 -14.32 -8.75 15.26
CA LYS A 462 -14.97 -9.82 16.02
C LYS A 462 -14.45 -9.83 17.45
N PRO A 463 -15.32 -10.04 18.47
CA PRO A 463 -14.86 -10.34 19.81
C PRO A 463 -14.11 -11.68 19.83
N GLU A 464 -13.25 -11.90 20.83
CA GLU A 464 -12.45 -13.14 20.94
C GLU A 464 -13.30 -14.42 20.92
N SER A 465 -14.48 -14.38 21.54
CA SER A 465 -15.45 -15.49 21.53
C SER A 465 -15.96 -15.85 20.13
N GLY A 466 -15.87 -14.92 19.17
CA GLY A 466 -16.29 -15.07 17.78
C GLY A 466 -15.19 -15.62 16.86
N LEU A 467 -14.01 -15.96 17.38
CA LEU A 467 -12.89 -16.56 16.64
C LEU A 467 -12.49 -17.95 17.19
N PRO A 468 -13.42 -18.93 17.24
CA PRO A 468 -13.12 -20.29 17.68
C PRO A 468 -12.19 -20.99 16.67
N GLY A 469 -11.14 -21.67 17.14
CA GLY A 469 -10.20 -22.43 16.30
C GLY A 469 -8.88 -21.71 16.01
N LEU A 470 -8.83 -20.39 16.17
CA LEU A 470 -7.60 -19.63 15.97
C LEU A 470 -6.50 -20.15 16.90
N LEU A 471 -5.37 -20.55 16.33
CA LEU A 471 -4.23 -21.10 17.08
C LEU A 471 -3.87 -20.15 18.23
N ARG A 472 -4.02 -20.62 19.47
CA ARG A 472 -3.42 -19.94 20.62
C ARG A 472 -1.95 -20.28 20.58
N LEU A 473 -1.15 -19.29 20.26
CA LEU A 473 0.30 -19.37 20.33
C LEU A 473 0.70 -19.20 21.81
N ASP A 474 0.29 -20.15 22.64
CA ASP A 474 0.73 -20.18 24.04
C ASP A 474 2.26 -20.20 24.02
N PRO A 475 2.94 -19.35 24.83
CA PRO A 475 4.39 -19.36 24.89
C PRO A 475 4.81 -20.79 25.23
N PRO A 476 5.53 -21.45 24.32
CA PRO A 476 5.52 -22.90 24.33
C PRO A 476 6.22 -23.36 25.62
N ARG A 477 5.62 -24.29 26.37
CA ARG A 477 6.32 -24.98 27.47
C ARG A 477 7.39 -25.89 26.86
N MET A 478 8.47 -25.29 26.38
CA MET A 478 9.48 -26.00 25.61
C MET A 478 10.78 -26.14 26.39
N PRO A 479 11.45 -27.30 26.27
CA PRO A 479 12.78 -27.49 26.82
C PRO A 479 13.71 -26.46 26.16
N ARG A 480 14.49 -25.76 26.99
CA ARG A 480 15.55 -24.87 26.51
C ARG A 480 16.36 -25.59 25.43
N PRO A 481 16.68 -24.96 24.29
CA PRO A 481 17.53 -25.57 23.29
C PRO A 481 18.79 -26.12 23.96
N ARG A 482 19.14 -27.39 23.70
CA ARG A 482 20.36 -28.00 24.23
C ARG A 482 21.56 -27.38 23.52
N GLY A 483 22.01 -26.27 24.08
CA GLY A 483 23.20 -25.52 23.72
C GLY A 483 23.32 -24.37 24.70
N ARG A 484 24.54 -24.01 25.14
CA ARG A 484 24.73 -22.79 25.91
C ARG A 484 24.19 -21.63 25.08
N GLU A 485 23.07 -21.05 25.50
CA GLU A 485 22.71 -19.71 25.06
C GLU A 485 23.90 -18.82 25.41
N SER A 486 24.55 -18.30 24.38
CA SER A 486 25.39 -17.13 24.58
C SER A 486 24.47 -16.03 25.10
N PRO A 487 24.87 -15.25 26.12
CA PRO A 487 24.12 -14.04 26.46
C PRO A 487 23.89 -13.22 25.18
N PRO A 488 22.75 -12.52 25.05
CA PRO A 488 22.51 -11.68 23.87
C PRO A 488 23.75 -10.82 23.66
N ALA A 489 24.38 -10.95 22.49
CA ALA A 489 25.49 -10.09 22.13
C ALA A 489 25.03 -8.65 22.36
N GLU A 490 25.83 -7.87 23.12
CA GLU A 490 25.58 -6.45 23.37
C GLU A 490 25.17 -5.79 22.05
N GLY A 491 23.89 -5.45 21.96
CA GLY A 491 23.23 -5.06 20.73
C GLY A 491 22.46 -3.77 20.98
N THR A 492 22.30 -2.98 19.93
CA THR A 492 21.57 -1.72 19.95
C THR A 492 20.20 -1.90 20.64
N PRO A 493 19.82 -1.04 21.60
CA PRO A 493 18.58 -1.17 22.35
C PRO A 493 17.35 -1.20 21.44
N GLY A 494 16.35 -2.01 21.82
CA GLY A 494 15.05 -2.08 21.17
C GLY A 494 14.17 -0.87 21.52
N PHE A 495 13.03 -0.71 20.84
CA PHE A 495 12.03 0.29 21.20
C PHE A 495 11.49 0.02 22.61
N ILE A 496 11.27 -1.24 22.96
CA ILE A 496 10.76 -1.63 24.28
C ILE A 496 11.71 -1.22 25.40
N GLU A 497 13.03 -1.33 25.21
CA GLU A 497 14.03 -0.87 26.17
C GLU A 497 13.92 0.64 26.41
N VAL A 498 13.71 1.43 25.34
CA VAL A 498 13.46 2.87 25.41
C VAL A 498 12.18 3.18 26.20
N LEU A 499 11.06 2.54 25.85
CA LEU A 499 9.79 2.75 26.54
C LEU A 499 9.87 2.37 28.03
N ARG A 500 10.58 1.29 28.37
CA ARG A 500 10.80 0.88 29.77
C ARG A 500 11.68 1.87 30.52
N ALA A 501 12.68 2.46 29.88
CA ALA A 501 13.52 3.48 30.52
C ALA A 501 12.70 4.72 30.88
N LEU A 502 11.83 5.19 29.98
CA LEU A 502 10.90 6.29 30.25
C LEU A 502 9.94 5.95 31.41
N ARG A 503 9.35 4.75 31.42
CA ARG A 503 8.49 4.30 32.54
C ARG A 503 9.25 4.24 33.87
N ARG A 504 10.49 3.74 33.89
CA ARG A 504 11.34 3.72 35.09
C ARG A 504 11.68 5.12 35.60
N ALA A 505 11.76 6.09 34.70
CA ALA A 505 11.90 7.50 35.06
C ALA A 505 10.59 8.12 35.57
N GLY A 506 9.49 7.36 35.63
CA GLY A 506 8.21 7.79 36.18
C GLY A 506 7.37 8.60 35.20
N PHE A 507 7.49 8.33 33.90
CA PHE A 507 6.58 8.83 32.88
C PHE A 507 5.45 7.83 32.61
N ASP A 508 4.23 8.32 32.42
CA ASP A 508 3.14 7.53 31.84
C ASP A 508 3.39 7.33 30.34
N VAL A 509 3.46 6.07 29.89
CA VAL A 509 3.81 5.70 28.50
C VAL A 509 2.84 4.65 27.99
N ILE A 510 1.94 5.07 27.10
CA ILE A 510 0.81 4.29 26.59
C ILE A 510 0.68 4.39 25.06
N ASP A 511 -0.24 3.62 24.48
CA ASP A 511 -0.60 3.64 23.04
C ASP A 511 0.62 3.59 22.09
N ALA A 512 1.46 2.57 22.25
CA ALA A 512 2.64 2.38 21.41
C ALA A 512 2.37 1.37 20.28
N GLY A 513 2.72 1.70 19.03
CA GLY A 513 2.63 0.79 17.89
C GLY A 513 3.43 1.25 16.68
N PHE A 514 3.66 0.34 15.73
CA PHE A 514 4.52 0.62 14.58
C PHE A 514 3.92 1.64 13.62
N LEU A 515 4.78 2.49 13.08
CA LEU A 515 4.42 3.43 12.03
C LEU A 515 4.30 2.70 10.69
N PRO A 516 3.31 3.04 9.86
CA PRO A 516 3.22 2.51 8.50
C PRO A 516 4.43 2.94 7.66
N PRO A 517 4.78 2.18 6.59
CA PRO A 517 5.89 2.49 5.69
C PRO A 517 5.96 3.94 5.21
N SER A 518 4.80 4.51 4.85
CA SER A 518 4.65 5.87 4.34
C SER A 518 5.11 6.95 5.33
N GLN A 519 5.04 6.69 6.64
CA GLN A 519 5.45 7.62 7.70
C GLN A 519 6.93 7.51 8.08
N LEU A 520 7.67 6.53 7.57
CA LEU A 520 9.08 6.39 7.89
C LEU A 520 9.93 7.38 7.09
N ARG A 521 10.94 7.95 7.75
CA ARG A 521 11.85 8.92 7.12
C ARG A 521 12.95 8.24 6.32
N VAL A 522 13.54 8.98 5.40
CA VAL A 522 14.73 8.51 4.67
C VAL A 522 15.85 8.24 5.69
N GLY A 523 16.44 7.04 5.63
CA GLY A 523 17.44 6.59 6.60
C GLY A 523 16.90 5.96 7.89
N CYS A 524 15.57 5.88 8.08
CA CYS A 524 14.97 5.12 9.16
C CYS A 524 14.93 3.62 8.84
N THR A 525 15.41 2.80 9.78
CA THR A 525 15.18 1.34 9.75
C THR A 525 13.77 1.00 10.17
N ASN A 526 13.21 1.72 11.16
CA ASN A 526 11.88 1.50 11.70
C ASN A 526 11.38 2.71 12.52
N GLY A 527 10.14 2.67 12.99
CA GLY A 527 9.60 3.67 13.92
C GLY A 527 8.30 3.24 14.56
N ILE A 528 8.01 3.80 15.73
CA ILE A 528 6.75 3.64 16.46
C ILE A 528 6.15 5.01 16.76
N GLY A 529 4.83 5.10 16.89
CA GLY A 529 4.23 6.22 17.58
C GLY A 529 3.87 5.82 19.01
N VAL A 530 3.83 6.79 19.92
CA VAL A 530 3.67 6.58 21.36
C VAL A 530 3.08 7.81 22.05
N THR A 531 2.28 7.60 23.10
CA THR A 531 1.85 8.67 24.01
C THR A 531 2.71 8.69 25.26
N ILE A 532 3.21 9.88 25.64
CA ILE A 532 3.97 10.10 26.87
C ILE A 532 3.30 11.24 27.64
N GLU A 533 2.82 11.00 28.86
CA GLU A 533 2.09 11.99 29.69
C GLU A 533 0.92 12.67 28.95
N GLY A 534 0.23 11.91 28.09
CA GLY A 534 -0.89 12.41 27.27
C GLY A 534 -0.49 13.12 25.97
N ASP A 535 0.80 13.41 25.76
CA ASP A 535 1.31 14.03 24.54
C ASP A 535 1.74 12.97 23.50
N ARG A 536 1.48 13.23 22.22
CA ARG A 536 1.78 12.31 21.11
C ARG A 536 3.20 12.50 20.58
N PHE A 537 3.91 11.38 20.37
CA PHE A 537 5.26 11.34 19.82
C PHE A 537 5.41 10.28 18.74
N LEU A 538 6.39 10.51 17.86
CA LEU A 538 6.97 9.54 16.94
C LEU A 538 8.38 9.23 17.43
N LEU A 539 8.67 7.95 17.65
CA LEU A 539 9.99 7.45 18.01
C LEU A 539 10.57 6.69 16.81
N TYR A 540 11.54 7.29 16.15
CA TYR A 540 12.24 6.71 15.01
C TYR A 540 13.53 6.01 15.42
N ARG A 541 13.88 4.94 14.71
CA ARG A 541 15.22 4.34 14.70
C ARG A 541 15.85 4.57 13.33
N PHE A 542 17.00 5.24 13.31
CA PHE A 542 17.82 5.47 12.13
C PHE A 542 18.89 4.40 11.99
N GLU A 543 19.39 4.22 10.77
CA GLU A 543 20.49 3.31 10.48
C GLU A 543 21.76 3.64 11.28
N THR A 544 22.02 4.93 11.51
CA THR A 544 23.19 5.39 12.28
C THR A 544 22.84 6.60 13.16
N PRO A 545 23.62 6.85 14.25
CA PRO A 545 23.46 8.04 15.07
C PRO A 545 23.64 9.36 14.31
N GLU A 546 24.48 9.38 13.28
CA GLU A 546 24.71 10.56 12.45
C GLU A 546 23.44 10.94 11.68
N LYS A 547 22.78 9.95 11.07
CA LYS A 547 21.50 10.17 10.37
C LYS A 547 20.39 10.62 11.32
N ALA A 548 20.34 10.07 12.54
CA ALA A 548 19.41 10.52 13.58
C ALA A 548 19.68 12.00 13.93
N ALA A 549 20.94 12.38 14.11
CA ALA A 549 21.32 13.75 14.42
C ALA A 549 21.06 14.73 13.26
N ASP A 550 21.29 14.31 12.01
CA ASP A 550 20.94 15.09 10.81
C ASP A 550 19.44 15.39 10.75
N TYR A 551 18.61 14.36 10.94
CA TYR A 551 17.17 14.52 10.96
C TYR A 551 16.73 15.45 12.10
N ALA A 552 17.25 15.26 13.31
CA ALA A 552 16.89 16.10 14.45
C ALA A 552 17.34 17.57 14.28
N ARG A 553 18.42 17.85 13.55
CA ARG A 553 18.81 19.22 13.19
C ARG A 553 17.88 19.86 12.17
N ALA A 554 17.36 19.06 11.25
CA ALA A 554 16.47 19.52 10.18
C ALA A 554 15.01 19.62 10.61
N GLN A 555 14.65 19.15 11.81
CA GLN A 555 13.27 19.08 12.29
C GLN A 555 13.13 19.77 13.63
N ALA A 556 12.22 20.74 13.70
CA ALA A 556 11.80 21.31 14.97
C ALA A 556 11.13 20.23 15.85
N HIS A 557 11.16 20.43 17.17
CA HIS A 557 10.49 19.55 18.15
C HIS A 557 10.92 18.07 18.07
N ALA A 558 12.22 17.84 17.86
CA ALA A 558 12.85 16.54 17.82
C ALA A 558 14.03 16.46 18.80
N LEU A 559 14.15 15.33 19.50
CA LEU A 559 15.22 15.03 20.45
C LEU A 559 15.96 13.76 19.99
N PRO A 560 17.25 13.83 19.61
CA PRO A 560 18.04 12.65 19.25
C PRO A 560 18.71 12.00 20.47
N ALA A 561 18.87 10.68 20.45
CA ALA A 561 19.69 9.90 21.39
C ALA A 561 20.24 8.64 20.70
N GLY A 562 21.54 8.62 20.43
CA GLY A 562 22.18 7.58 19.60
C GLY A 562 21.47 7.47 18.25
N SER A 563 21.04 6.26 17.88
CA SER A 563 20.29 6.02 16.62
C SER A 563 18.80 6.34 16.71
N PHE A 564 18.31 6.84 17.85
CA PHE A 564 16.88 7.15 18.04
C PHE A 564 16.61 8.65 17.92
N VAL A 565 15.41 8.99 17.45
CA VAL A 565 14.86 10.35 17.54
C VAL A 565 13.43 10.30 18.04
N LEU A 566 13.15 11.04 19.11
CA LEU A 566 11.80 11.28 19.63
C LEU A 566 11.30 12.63 19.12
N ARG A 567 10.23 12.65 18.32
CA ARG A 567 9.63 13.85 17.74
C ARG A 567 8.20 14.05 18.22
N SER A 568 7.85 15.26 18.65
CA SER A 568 6.47 15.60 19.01
C SER A 568 5.56 15.66 17.78
N THR A 569 4.33 15.16 17.89
CA THR A 569 3.34 15.15 16.79
C THR A 569 1.92 15.47 17.30
N PRO A 570 1.69 16.65 17.91
CA PRO A 570 0.39 16.94 18.53
C PRO A 570 -0.74 16.99 17.50
N VAL A 571 -1.96 16.66 17.94
CA VAL A 571 -3.16 16.69 17.08
C VAL A 571 -3.50 18.09 16.55
N THR A 572 -3.05 19.12 17.26
CA THR A 572 -3.19 20.53 16.92
C THR A 572 -2.31 20.95 15.74
N MET A 573 -1.45 20.06 15.21
CA MET A 573 -0.69 20.32 13.98
C MET A 573 -1.57 20.56 12.76
N TYR A 574 -2.82 20.09 12.77
CA TYR A 574 -3.72 20.18 11.64
C TYR A 574 -4.95 21.02 11.96
N VAL A 575 -5.39 21.81 10.97
CA VAL A 575 -6.61 22.63 11.07
C VAL A 575 -7.84 21.74 11.22
N ASP A 576 -7.85 20.58 10.57
CA ASP A 576 -8.85 19.53 10.77
C ASP A 576 -8.15 18.29 11.35
N PRO A 577 -8.20 18.06 12.67
CA PRO A 577 -7.54 16.91 13.29
C PRO A 577 -8.18 15.56 12.95
N THR A 578 -9.39 15.52 12.40
CA THR A 578 -10.07 14.26 12.04
C THR A 578 -9.54 13.71 10.73
N TYR A 579 -9.31 14.59 9.77
CA TYR A 579 -8.76 14.22 8.47
C TYR A 579 -7.28 14.56 8.34
N GLU A 580 -6.72 15.34 9.27
CA GLU A 580 -5.30 15.73 9.32
C GLU A 580 -4.81 16.41 8.05
N ILE A 581 -5.65 17.32 7.56
CA ILE A 581 -5.40 18.16 6.41
C ILE A 581 -5.04 19.56 6.88
N LEU A 582 -4.15 20.20 6.11
CA LEU A 582 -3.64 21.56 6.31
C LEU A 582 -2.90 21.77 7.62
N TYR A 583 -1.63 22.12 7.54
CA TYR A 583 -0.83 22.51 8.70
C TYR A 583 -1.39 23.77 9.37
N ALA A 584 -1.52 23.74 10.69
CA ALA A 584 -2.06 24.84 11.48
C ALA A 584 -1.10 26.03 11.61
N GLY A 585 0.20 25.82 11.38
CA GLY A 585 1.25 26.82 11.62
C GLY A 585 1.80 26.74 13.05
N ASP A 586 3.13 26.82 13.22
CA ASP A 586 3.82 26.58 14.50
C ASP A 586 3.24 27.35 15.70
N GLU A 587 2.78 28.59 15.49
CA GLU A 587 2.22 29.44 16.55
C GLU A 587 0.89 28.92 17.11
N GLU A 588 0.11 28.20 16.30
CA GLU A 588 -1.18 27.61 16.68
C GLU A 588 -1.01 26.18 17.24
N VAL A 589 0.18 25.59 17.07
CA VAL A 589 0.46 24.23 17.54
C VAL A 589 0.86 24.23 19.01
N ARG A 590 0.04 23.59 19.85
CA ARG A 590 0.42 23.21 21.21
C ARG A 590 1.48 22.09 21.20
N TRP A 591 2.76 22.46 21.14
CA TRP A 591 3.88 21.54 21.25
C TRP A 591 4.07 20.98 22.66
N SER A 592 4.56 19.75 22.75
CA SER A 592 4.89 19.15 24.05
C SER A 592 6.12 19.81 24.69
N GLY A 593 5.98 20.20 25.96
CA GLY A 593 7.11 20.68 26.77
C GLY A 593 8.05 19.56 27.26
N LEU A 594 7.65 18.28 27.10
CA LEU A 594 8.39 17.14 27.64
C LEU A 594 9.77 16.96 26.98
N LEU A 595 9.97 17.45 25.76
CA LEU A 595 11.27 17.40 25.09
C LEU A 595 12.34 18.26 25.80
N GLU A 596 11.94 19.24 26.61
CA GLU A 596 12.83 20.05 27.45
C GLU A 596 12.98 19.50 28.87
N ASP A 597 12.16 18.52 29.26
CA ASP A 597 12.20 17.92 30.60
C ASP A 597 13.53 17.17 30.81
N ALA A 598 14.27 17.57 31.85
CA ALA A 598 15.60 17.02 32.15
C ALA A 598 15.58 15.53 32.53
N ARG A 599 14.48 15.04 33.13
CA ARG A 599 14.26 13.62 33.46
C ARG A 599 14.00 12.82 32.18
N LEU A 600 13.21 13.36 31.26
CA LEU A 600 12.97 12.73 29.94
C LEU A 600 14.27 12.65 29.16
N ARG A 601 14.99 13.76 29.00
CA ARG A 601 16.27 13.82 28.27
C ARG A 601 17.30 12.83 28.81
N ARG A 602 17.40 12.72 30.14
CA ARG A 602 18.31 11.76 30.79
C ARG A 602 17.89 10.32 30.54
N ALA A 603 16.61 10.01 30.71
CA ALA A 603 16.09 8.65 30.53
C ALA A 603 16.17 8.19 29.07
N PHE A 604 15.79 9.06 28.13
CA PHE A 604 15.89 8.81 26.70
C PHE A 604 17.34 8.72 26.23
N GLY A 605 18.19 9.65 26.67
CA GLY A 605 19.63 9.65 26.38
C GLY A 605 20.33 8.37 26.84
N ALA A 606 20.04 7.91 28.06
CA ALA A 606 20.60 6.66 28.58
C ALA A 606 20.07 5.41 27.84
N ALA A 607 18.86 5.45 27.31
CA ALA A 607 18.27 4.33 26.58
C ALA A 607 18.64 4.29 25.10
N GLY A 608 19.06 5.42 24.52
CA GLY A 608 19.46 5.53 23.11
C GLY A 608 20.92 5.19 22.83
N VAL A 609 21.74 5.01 23.87
CA VAL A 609 23.16 4.64 23.75
C VAL A 609 23.31 3.15 24.11
N PRO A 610 24.03 2.35 23.29
CA PRO A 610 24.28 0.93 23.56
C PRO A 610 24.95 0.64 24.90
#